data_AF-A0A5C6TZ84-F1
#
_entry.id   AF-A0A5C6TZ84-F1
#
_cell.length_a   1.000
_cell.length_b   1.000
_cell.length_c   1.000
_cell.angle_alpha   90.00
_cell.angle_beta   90.00
_cell.angle_gamma   90.00
#
_symmetry.space_group_name_H-M   'P 1'
#
loop_
_entity.id
_entity.type
_entity.pdbx_description
1 polymer ?
#
loop_
_entity_poly.entity_id
_entity_poly.type
_entity_poly.pdbx_seq_one_letter_code
_entity_poly.pdbx_strand_id
1 'polypeptide(L)'
;MALLGLALQFLLCAVLIAAAGFVLSRSADALAEAHGWGRGWVGLALLATVTSLPELASGVSAVALVGAPNPAVGNALGACVVNLAFLVVVDLLQRHQPMYGRASATHLLSAGFGVVMLGFVAMSPVTGRAAPQFLGVGLYSPVLLALYLLALRSVFAHEQSTRSCAEAAALERPSREAVRREWRRFCMAALVVLAIGSWLPEVADGLERAGSVAQFCRHGVHGAGDHAARDGGHRLGAAPGRTRHGDRQPAGQQPLQPDHPRDRRRPTCQARCLPTCRARMPARPPPR
;
A
#
# COMPACT_ATOMS: atom_id res chain seq x y z
N MET A 1 -5.82 -33.01 5.13
CA MET A 1 -4.92 -32.72 6.27
C MET A 1 -4.02 -31.51 5.98
N ALA A 2 -3.18 -31.52 4.93
CA ALA A 2 -2.25 -30.40 4.64
C ALA A 2 -2.94 -29.02 4.49
N LEU A 3 -4.02 -28.93 3.70
CA LEU A 3 -4.80 -27.69 3.53
C LEU A 3 -5.34 -27.11 4.85
N LEU A 4 -5.79 -27.97 5.77
CA LEU A 4 -6.29 -27.54 7.08
C LEU A 4 -5.16 -26.99 7.95
N GLY A 5 -3.97 -27.63 7.91
CA GLY A 5 -2.78 -27.15 8.61
C GLY A 5 -2.32 -25.78 8.11
N LEU A 6 -2.25 -25.59 6.79
CA LEU A 6 -1.89 -24.29 6.17
C LEU A 6 -2.92 -23.20 6.50
N ALA A 7 -4.22 -23.52 6.45
CA ALA A 7 -5.27 -22.57 6.81
C ALA A 7 -5.22 -22.16 8.30
N LEU A 8 -4.95 -23.11 9.21
CA LEU A 8 -4.76 -22.82 10.63
C LEU A 8 -3.51 -21.97 10.87
N GLN A 9 -2.42 -22.23 10.16
CA GLN A 9 -1.20 -21.42 10.24
C GLN A 9 -1.47 -19.99 9.75
N PHE A 10 -2.18 -19.82 8.64
CA PHE A 10 -2.58 -18.50 8.15
C PHE A 10 -3.46 -17.76 9.15
N LEU A 11 -4.47 -18.43 9.72
CA LEU A 11 -5.34 -17.85 10.74
C LEU A 11 -4.54 -17.43 12.00
N LEU A 12 -3.61 -18.27 12.44
CA LEU A 12 -2.73 -17.96 13.57
C LEU A 12 -1.88 -16.72 13.28
N CYS A 13 -1.26 -16.63 12.11
CA CYS A 13 -0.50 -15.45 11.69
C CYS A 13 -1.38 -14.19 11.67
N ALA A 14 -2.61 -14.28 11.14
CA ALA A 14 -3.55 -13.16 11.11
C ALA A 14 -3.91 -12.66 12.52
N VAL A 15 -4.21 -13.58 13.45
CA VAL A 15 -4.52 -13.24 14.85
C VAL A 15 -3.31 -12.61 15.54
N LEU A 16 -2.11 -13.16 15.33
CA LEU A 16 -0.88 -12.64 15.92
C LEU A 16 -0.54 -11.24 15.38
N ILE A 17 -0.69 -10.99 14.08
CA ILE A 17 -0.51 -9.66 13.49
C ILE A 17 -1.54 -8.68 14.06
N ALA A 18 -2.81 -9.07 14.18
CA ALA A 18 -3.84 -8.20 14.75
C ALA A 18 -3.54 -7.83 16.21
N ALA A 19 -3.14 -8.81 17.03
CA ALA A 19 -2.77 -8.58 18.42
C ALA A 19 -1.50 -7.71 18.54
N ALA A 20 -0.47 -8.00 17.75
CA ALA A 20 0.77 -7.22 17.73
C ALA A 20 0.51 -5.79 17.26
N GLY A 21 -0.30 -5.59 16.22
CA GLY A 21 -0.70 -4.28 15.70
C GLY A 21 -1.44 -3.45 16.75
N PHE A 22 -2.34 -4.07 17.53
CA PHE A 22 -3.03 -3.39 18.63
C PHE A 22 -2.04 -2.90 19.71
N VAL A 23 -1.11 -3.75 20.13
CA VAL A 23 -0.07 -3.36 21.10
C VAL A 23 0.84 -2.28 20.53
N LEU A 24 1.22 -2.40 19.26
CA LEU A 24 2.09 -1.46 18.56
C LEU A 24 1.46 -0.06 18.51
N SER A 25 0.18 0.03 18.11
CA SER A 25 -0.55 1.31 18.06
C SER A 25 -0.70 1.93 19.45
N ARG A 26 -1.03 1.13 20.47
CA ARG A 26 -1.21 1.64 21.84
C ARG A 26 0.10 2.14 22.46
N SER A 27 1.20 1.42 22.26
CA SER A 27 2.51 1.87 22.73
C SER A 27 3.01 3.08 21.93
N ALA A 28 2.65 3.21 20.64
CA ALA A 28 2.92 4.43 19.87
C ALA A 28 2.21 5.65 20.46
N ASP A 29 0.91 5.54 20.79
CA ASP A 29 0.16 6.61 21.44
C ASP A 29 0.74 6.96 22.83
N ALA A 30 1.11 5.97 23.63
CA ALA A 30 1.74 6.19 24.93
C ALA A 30 3.12 6.86 24.82
N LEU A 31 3.91 6.50 23.80
CA LEU A 31 5.17 7.17 23.49
C LEU A 31 4.93 8.61 23.02
N ALA A 32 3.87 8.84 22.25
CA ALA A 32 3.48 10.17 21.83
C ALA A 32 3.21 11.05 23.06
N GLU A 33 2.35 10.58 23.96
CA GLU A 33 2.05 11.29 25.21
C GLU A 33 3.29 11.50 26.08
N ALA A 34 4.15 10.48 26.19
CA ALA A 34 5.31 10.54 27.07
C ALA A 34 6.43 11.50 26.60
N HIS A 35 6.64 11.61 25.29
CA HIS A 35 7.62 12.54 24.69
C HIS A 35 7.01 13.91 24.37
N GLY A 36 5.71 14.11 24.64
CA GLY A 36 4.99 15.28 24.13
C GLY A 36 4.97 15.32 22.60
N TRP A 37 5.08 14.16 21.96
CA TRP A 37 4.85 14.00 20.54
C TRP A 37 3.35 13.89 20.27
N GLY A 38 2.89 14.45 19.17
CA GLY A 38 1.50 14.44 18.79
C GLY A 38 1.22 13.08 18.18
N ARG A 39 0.08 12.51 18.57
CA ARG A 39 -0.31 11.16 18.16
C ARG A 39 -0.33 11.00 16.63
N GLY A 40 -0.71 12.06 15.90
CA GLY A 40 -0.69 12.10 14.43
C GLY A 40 0.72 11.97 13.86
N TRP A 41 1.69 12.75 14.35
CA TRP A 41 3.08 12.64 13.91
C TRP A 41 3.73 11.32 14.29
N VAL A 42 3.51 10.80 15.51
CA VAL A 42 4.05 9.49 15.92
C VAL A 42 3.47 8.37 15.07
N GLY A 43 2.17 8.42 14.77
CA GLY A 43 1.54 7.50 13.82
C GLY A 43 2.18 7.57 12.43
N LEU A 44 2.38 8.78 11.90
CA LEU A 44 2.95 8.98 10.57
C LEU A 44 4.44 8.61 10.49
N ALA A 45 5.22 8.86 11.53
CA ALA A 45 6.67 8.69 11.52
C ALA A 45 7.10 7.32 12.04
N LEU A 46 6.62 6.90 13.22
CA LEU A 46 7.05 5.67 13.87
C LEU A 46 6.22 4.48 13.40
N LEU A 47 4.89 4.56 13.54
CA LEU A 47 4.01 3.44 13.20
C LEU A 47 4.07 3.12 11.71
N ALA A 48 3.95 4.12 10.83
CA ALA A 48 3.98 3.90 9.38
C ALA A 48 5.33 3.35 8.88
N THR A 49 6.45 3.71 9.52
CA THR A 49 7.77 3.18 9.17
C THR A 49 7.86 1.69 9.48
N VAL A 50 7.40 1.26 10.67
CA VAL A 50 7.42 -0.16 11.05
C VAL A 50 6.56 -1.00 10.10
N THR A 51 5.37 -0.52 9.75
CA THR A 51 4.43 -1.27 8.89
C THR A 51 4.80 -1.27 7.41
N SER A 52 5.70 -0.39 6.97
CA SER A 52 6.14 -0.30 5.56
C SER A 52 7.54 -0.87 5.34
N LEU A 53 8.21 -1.29 6.41
CA LEU A 53 9.57 -1.82 6.37
C LEU A 53 9.66 -3.16 5.63
N PRO A 54 8.72 -4.12 5.81
CA PRO A 54 8.72 -5.37 5.05
C PRO A 54 8.64 -5.12 3.53
N GLU A 55 7.79 -4.19 3.12
CA GLU A 55 7.55 -3.82 1.73
C GLU A 55 8.79 -3.13 1.15
N LEU A 56 9.45 -2.27 1.93
CA LEU A 56 10.72 -1.66 1.55
C LEU A 56 11.81 -2.73 1.36
N ALA A 57 11.94 -3.68 2.29
CA ALA A 57 12.92 -4.75 2.20
C ALA A 57 12.68 -5.65 0.99
N SER A 58 11.42 -6.01 0.72
CA SER A 58 11.00 -6.77 -0.46
C SER A 58 11.28 -6.00 -1.76
N GLY A 59 10.94 -4.70 -1.81
CA GLY A 59 11.20 -3.84 -2.97
C GLY A 59 12.69 -3.66 -3.26
N VAL A 60 13.51 -3.43 -2.23
CA VAL A 60 14.97 -3.35 -2.37
C VAL A 60 15.54 -4.67 -2.87
N SER A 61 15.07 -5.80 -2.33
CA SER A 61 15.51 -7.13 -2.78
C SER A 61 15.15 -7.38 -4.24
N ALA A 62 13.93 -7.03 -4.67
CA ALA A 62 13.50 -7.19 -6.06
C ALA A 62 14.33 -6.35 -7.04
N VAL A 63 14.72 -5.12 -6.67
CA VAL A 63 15.54 -4.25 -7.52
C VAL A 63 17.02 -4.64 -7.49
N ALA A 64 17.60 -4.84 -6.30
CA ALA A 64 19.03 -5.01 -6.11
C ALA A 64 19.52 -6.46 -6.30
N LEU A 65 18.73 -7.44 -5.90
CA LEU A 65 19.12 -8.86 -5.94
C LEU A 65 18.56 -9.57 -7.18
N VAL A 66 17.31 -9.27 -7.55
CA VAL A 66 16.61 -9.97 -8.64
C VAL A 66 16.70 -9.22 -9.98
N GLY A 67 16.96 -7.91 -9.95
CA GLY A 67 16.98 -7.07 -11.15
C GLY A 67 15.60 -6.91 -11.79
N ALA A 68 14.52 -7.10 -11.02
CA ALA A 68 13.14 -7.03 -11.47
C ALA A 68 12.43 -5.81 -10.82
N PRO A 69 12.60 -4.60 -11.37
CA PRO A 69 12.03 -3.38 -10.79
C PRO A 69 10.51 -3.27 -10.96
N ASN A 70 9.92 -3.88 -12.00
CA ASN A 70 8.49 -3.78 -12.26
C ASN A 70 7.65 -4.41 -11.12
N PRO A 71 7.96 -5.62 -10.62
CA PRO A 71 7.32 -6.18 -9.42
C PRO A 71 7.46 -5.29 -8.17
N ALA A 72 8.61 -4.65 -7.97
CA ALA A 72 8.83 -3.77 -6.82
C ALA A 72 7.88 -2.56 -6.82
N VAL A 73 7.69 -1.93 -7.99
CA VAL A 73 6.75 -0.82 -8.16
C VAL A 73 5.30 -1.29 -7.97
N GLY A 74 4.95 -2.46 -8.51
CA GLY A 74 3.64 -3.08 -8.32
C GLY A 74 3.32 -3.35 -6.85
N ASN A 75 4.28 -3.89 -6.09
CA ASN A 75 4.14 -4.13 -4.66
C ASN A 75 3.91 -2.82 -3.88
N ALA A 76 4.71 -1.78 -4.16
CA ALA A 76 4.58 -0.50 -3.49
C ALA A 76 3.22 0.17 -3.75
N LEU A 77 2.77 0.19 -5.01
CA LEU A 77 1.46 0.76 -5.37
C LEU A 77 0.30 -0.08 -4.81
N GLY A 78 0.41 -1.41 -4.86
CA GLY A 78 -0.57 -2.33 -4.30
C GLY A 78 -0.75 -2.13 -2.79
N ALA A 79 0.35 -1.99 -2.04
CA ALA A 79 0.31 -1.70 -0.61
C ALA A 79 -0.42 -0.38 -0.30
N CYS A 80 -0.20 0.67 -1.11
CA CYS A 80 -0.96 1.93 -0.96
C CYS A 80 -2.46 1.73 -1.17
N VAL A 81 -2.87 0.98 -2.19
CA VAL A 81 -4.29 0.70 -2.47
C VAL A 81 -4.93 -0.10 -1.33
N VAL A 82 -4.24 -1.14 -0.84
CA VAL A 82 -4.71 -1.96 0.28
C VAL A 82 -4.86 -1.12 1.55
N ASN A 83 -3.89 -0.25 1.87
CA ASN A 83 -3.98 0.65 3.02
C ASN A 83 -5.18 1.61 2.94
N LEU A 84 -5.45 2.15 1.76
CA LEU A 84 -6.63 3.00 1.54
C LEU A 84 -7.93 2.20 1.60
N ALA A 85 -7.96 0.98 1.08
CA ALA A 85 -9.10 0.09 1.16
C ALA A 85 -9.44 -0.27 2.61
N PHE A 86 -8.42 -0.54 3.44
CA PHE A 86 -8.61 -0.76 4.88
C PHE A 86 -9.23 0.46 5.57
N LEU A 87 -8.76 1.67 5.25
CA LEU A 87 -9.35 2.91 5.77
C LEU A 87 -10.84 3.04 5.40
N VAL A 88 -11.19 2.75 4.15
CA VAL A 88 -12.59 2.77 3.68
C VAL A 88 -13.43 1.73 4.43
N VAL A 89 -12.93 0.51 4.59
CA VAL A 89 -13.63 -0.55 5.33
C VAL A 89 -13.87 -0.12 6.78
N VAL A 90 -12.85 0.42 7.46
CA VAL A 90 -12.97 0.89 8.84
C VAL A 90 -13.97 2.05 8.95
N ASP A 91 -13.95 3.01 8.03
CA ASP A 91 -14.91 4.13 8.01
C ASP A 91 -16.36 3.64 7.80
N LEU A 92 -16.57 2.66 6.90
CA LEU A 92 -17.88 2.03 6.70
C LEU A 92 -18.40 1.29 7.94
N LEU A 93 -17.51 0.64 8.69
CA LEU A 93 -17.85 -0.01 9.96
C LEU A 93 -18.21 1.04 11.04
N GLN A 94 -17.63 2.24 10.98
CA GLN A 94 -17.85 3.33 11.95
C GLN A 94 -18.94 4.32 11.54
N ARG A 95 -20.08 3.79 11.07
CA ARG A 95 -21.25 4.54 10.54
C ARG A 95 -21.78 5.69 11.39
N HIS A 96 -21.47 5.76 12.68
CA HIS A 96 -22.05 6.75 13.61
C HIS A 96 -21.26 8.05 13.73
N GLN A 97 -19.97 8.10 13.35
CA GLN A 97 -19.19 9.33 13.23
C GLN A 97 -18.16 9.21 12.09
N PRO A 98 -18.37 9.85 10.92
CA PRO A 98 -17.41 9.75 9.82
C PRO A 98 -16.06 10.31 10.25
N MET A 99 -15.01 9.50 10.11
CA MET A 99 -13.64 9.86 10.54
C MET A 99 -13.15 11.15 9.85
N TYR A 100 -13.58 11.35 8.60
CA TYR A 100 -13.26 12.53 7.80
C TYR A 100 -13.83 13.84 8.36
N GLY A 101 -14.93 13.80 9.13
CA GLY A 101 -15.55 14.99 9.71
C GLY A 101 -14.78 15.62 10.88
N ARG A 102 -13.82 14.88 11.47
CA ARG A 102 -12.95 15.34 12.56
C ARG A 102 -11.46 15.34 12.19
N ALA A 103 -11.14 15.24 10.89
CA ALA A 103 -9.77 15.19 10.43
C ALA A 103 -9.04 16.48 10.86
N SER A 104 -8.07 16.32 11.77
CA SER A 104 -7.17 17.41 12.16
C SER A 104 -6.37 17.89 10.94
N ALA A 105 -5.91 19.15 10.98
CA ALA A 105 -5.08 19.72 9.92
C ALA A 105 -3.85 18.84 9.59
N THR A 106 -3.34 18.09 10.57
CA THR A 106 -2.27 17.09 10.42
C THR A 106 -2.63 15.98 9.44
N HIS A 107 -3.85 15.42 9.53
CA HIS A 107 -4.28 14.34 8.64
C HIS A 107 -4.48 14.85 7.21
N LEU A 108 -5.04 16.05 7.05
CA LEU A 108 -5.24 16.65 5.73
C LEU A 108 -3.90 16.99 5.05
N LEU A 109 -2.95 17.54 5.80
CA LEU A 109 -1.60 17.81 5.30
C LEU A 109 -0.90 16.53 4.85
N SER A 110 -0.95 15.48 5.68
CA SER A 110 -0.35 14.18 5.37
C SER A 110 -0.98 13.53 4.14
N ALA A 111 -2.31 13.57 4.03
CA ALA A 111 -3.04 13.09 2.86
C ALA A 111 -2.66 13.87 1.59
N GLY A 112 -2.56 15.19 1.68
CA GLY A 112 -2.14 16.05 0.57
C GLY A 112 -0.75 15.69 0.04
N PHE A 113 0.24 15.54 0.94
CA PHE A 113 1.57 15.07 0.53
C PHE A 113 1.53 13.66 -0.05
N GLY A 114 0.72 12.74 0.51
CA GLY A 114 0.52 11.40 -0.02
C GLY A 114 0.01 11.41 -1.46
N VAL A 115 -0.97 12.26 -1.78
CA VAL A 115 -1.51 12.41 -3.15
C VAL A 115 -0.46 12.96 -4.10
N VAL A 116 0.30 13.98 -3.68
CA VAL A 116 1.39 14.55 -4.51
C VAL A 116 2.47 13.50 -4.77
N MET A 117 2.87 12.75 -3.74
CA MET A 117 3.86 11.69 -3.85
C MET A 117 3.40 10.58 -4.80
N LEU A 118 2.16 10.11 -4.63
CA LEU A 118 1.58 9.06 -5.47
C LEU A 118 1.43 9.52 -6.92
N GLY A 119 1.03 10.78 -7.15
CA GLY A 119 0.98 11.38 -8.48
C GLY A 119 2.35 11.43 -9.16
N PHE A 120 3.40 11.75 -8.40
CA PHE A 120 4.77 11.74 -8.91
C PHE A 120 5.26 10.33 -9.27
N VAL A 121 4.93 9.32 -8.45
CA VAL A 121 5.20 7.92 -8.78
C VAL A 121 4.43 7.48 -10.04
N ALA A 122 3.17 7.86 -10.17
CA ALA A 122 2.34 7.53 -11.33
C ALA A 122 2.84 8.15 -12.64
N MET A 123 3.53 9.31 -12.58
CA MET A 123 4.17 9.95 -13.75
C MET A 123 5.47 9.26 -14.19
N SER A 124 6.12 8.48 -13.31
CA SER A 124 7.36 7.75 -13.61
C SER A 124 7.24 6.81 -14.83
N PRO A 125 6.24 5.91 -14.92
CA PRO A 125 6.10 5.04 -16.09
C PRO A 125 5.72 5.79 -17.38
N VAL A 126 5.02 6.93 -17.29
CA VAL A 126 4.62 7.74 -18.45
C VAL A 126 5.82 8.44 -19.10
N THR A 127 6.80 8.84 -18.29
CA THR A 127 7.98 9.58 -18.78
C THR A 127 9.01 8.66 -19.45
N GLY A 128 8.89 7.34 -19.27
CA GLY A 128 9.75 6.34 -19.90
C GLY A 128 11.25 6.53 -19.60
N ARG A 129 12.12 6.10 -20.53
CA ARG A 129 13.59 6.27 -20.43
C ARG A 129 14.07 7.71 -20.68
N ALA A 130 13.17 8.64 -20.98
CA ALA A 130 13.51 10.04 -21.26
C ALA A 130 13.79 10.87 -20.00
N ALA A 131 13.62 10.26 -18.82
CA ALA A 131 13.93 10.90 -17.56
C ALA A 131 15.44 11.13 -17.39
N PRO A 132 15.87 12.34 -16.99
CA PRO A 132 17.28 12.59 -16.70
C PRO A 132 17.74 11.67 -15.57
N GLN A 133 18.77 10.88 -15.87
CA GLN A 133 19.52 10.12 -14.89
C GLN A 133 20.55 11.03 -14.25
N PHE A 134 20.56 11.09 -12.92
CA PHE A 134 21.58 11.82 -12.16
C PHE A 134 22.35 10.79 -11.35
N LEU A 135 23.66 10.65 -11.60
CA LEU A 135 24.52 9.69 -10.89
C LEU A 135 24.08 8.20 -11.00
N GLY A 136 23.46 7.80 -12.12
CA GLY A 136 22.94 6.44 -12.29
C GLY A 136 21.64 6.15 -11.54
N VAL A 137 21.08 7.14 -10.83
CA VAL A 137 19.77 7.09 -10.19
C VAL A 137 18.81 7.99 -10.98
N GLY A 138 17.62 7.47 -11.33
CA GLY A 138 16.60 8.29 -11.98
C GLY A 138 16.18 9.44 -11.06
N LEU A 139 16.07 10.67 -11.60
CA LEU A 139 15.74 11.90 -10.85
C LEU A 139 14.50 11.75 -9.94
N TYR A 140 13.60 10.82 -10.27
CA TYR A 140 12.42 10.51 -9.46
C TYR A 140 12.74 10.08 -8.03
N SER A 141 13.74 9.23 -7.80
CA SER A 141 14.03 8.71 -6.45
C SER A 141 14.48 9.80 -5.45
N PRO A 142 15.48 10.65 -5.76
CA PRO A 142 15.87 11.72 -4.84
C PRO A 142 14.80 12.79 -4.67
N VAL A 143 14.01 13.10 -5.71
CA VAL A 143 12.86 14.01 -5.58
C VAL A 143 11.79 13.41 -4.68
N LEU A 144 11.52 12.11 -4.82
CA LEU A 144 10.54 11.41 -3.98
C LEU A 144 10.98 11.44 -2.51
N LEU A 145 12.26 11.15 -2.25
CA LEU A 145 12.84 11.19 -0.92
C LEU A 145 12.79 12.61 -0.32
N ALA A 146 13.15 13.64 -1.10
CA ALA A 146 13.10 15.03 -0.67
C ALA A 146 11.67 15.46 -0.31
N LEU A 147 10.68 15.08 -1.13
CA LEU A 147 9.27 15.34 -0.85
C LEU A 147 8.76 14.59 0.39
N TYR A 148 9.19 13.34 0.60
CA TYR A 148 8.87 12.58 1.82
C TYR A 148 9.44 13.25 3.08
N LEU A 149 10.71 13.68 3.04
CA LEU A 149 11.34 14.40 4.13
C LEU A 149 10.68 15.77 4.38
N LEU A 150 10.29 16.47 3.32
CA LEU A 150 9.54 17.72 3.41
C LEU A 150 8.16 17.51 4.04
N ALA A 151 7.45 16.45 3.65
CA ALA A 151 6.18 16.05 4.26
C ALA A 151 6.35 15.79 5.76
N LEU A 152 7.33 14.96 6.15
CA LEU A 152 7.62 14.70 7.57
C LEU A 152 7.95 15.97 8.34
N ARG A 153 8.80 16.87 7.81
CA ARG A 153 9.15 18.13 8.48
C ARG A 153 7.95 19.06 8.59
N SER A 154 7.15 19.19 7.54
CA SER A 154 5.98 20.06 7.54
C SER A 154 4.92 19.61 8.55
N VAL A 155 4.65 18.30 8.62
CA VAL A 155 3.72 17.70 9.58
C VAL A 155 4.23 17.87 11.00
N PHE A 156 5.53 17.64 11.23
CA PHE A 156 6.16 17.86 12.52
C PHE A 156 6.06 19.33 12.97
N ALA A 157 6.41 20.27 12.09
CA ALA A 157 6.38 21.71 12.38
C ALA A 157 4.94 22.19 12.67
N HIS A 158 3.96 21.65 11.97
CA HIS A 158 2.55 21.98 12.19
C HIS A 158 2.06 21.49 13.55
N GLU A 159 2.40 20.25 13.94
CA GLU A 159 2.05 19.76 15.26
C GLU A 159 2.82 20.48 16.39
N GLN A 160 4.10 20.80 16.20
CA GLN A 160 4.91 21.47 17.22
C GLN A 160 4.41 22.90 17.53
N SER A 161 3.89 23.60 16.51
CA SER A 161 3.31 24.94 16.68
C SER A 161 2.07 24.92 17.60
N THR A 162 1.22 23.90 17.44
CA THR A 162 0.04 23.70 18.31
C THR A 162 0.44 23.27 19.72
N ARG A 163 1.56 22.55 19.86
CA ARG A 163 2.07 22.02 21.14
C ARG A 163 2.76 23.05 22.02
N SER A 164 3.43 24.05 21.45
CA SER A 164 4.14 25.08 22.23
C SER A 164 3.21 25.80 23.22
N CYS A 165 1.91 25.89 22.91
CA CYS A 165 0.87 26.40 23.82
C CYS A 165 0.36 25.38 24.85
N ALA A 166 0.36 24.08 24.53
CA ALA A 166 -0.15 23.01 25.39
C ALA A 166 0.89 22.52 26.41
N GLU A 167 2.17 22.47 26.01
CA GLU A 167 3.28 22.06 26.88
C GLU A 167 3.56 23.10 27.99
N ALA A 168 3.31 24.38 27.72
CA ALA A 168 3.33 25.44 28.74
C ALA A 168 2.30 25.22 29.87
N ALA A 169 1.32 24.32 29.68
CA ALA A 169 0.26 24.05 30.65
C ALA A 169 0.42 22.71 31.41
N ALA A 170 1.33 21.82 31.01
CA ALA A 170 1.43 20.45 31.55
C ALA A 170 2.84 20.17 32.13
N LEU A 171 3.02 20.44 33.42
CA LEU A 171 4.27 20.22 34.18
C LEU A 171 4.14 19.01 35.11
N GLU A 172 3.93 17.81 34.55
CA GLU A 172 4.29 16.55 35.20
C GLU A 172 4.94 15.64 34.14
N ARG A 173 6.26 15.42 34.27
CA ARG A 173 7.00 14.59 33.32
C ARG A 173 6.90 13.12 33.72
N PRO A 174 6.58 12.20 32.79
CA PRO A 174 6.50 10.78 33.10
C PRO A 174 7.86 10.20 33.54
N SER A 175 7.82 9.20 34.43
CA SER A 175 9.04 8.54 34.92
C SER A 175 9.79 7.83 33.78
N ARG A 176 11.12 7.92 33.77
CA ARG A 176 11.98 7.31 32.73
C ARG A 176 11.74 5.80 32.55
N GLU A 177 11.35 5.11 33.61
CA GLU A 177 11.08 3.66 33.59
C GLU A 177 9.80 3.32 32.84
N ALA A 178 8.75 4.14 32.97
CA ALA A 178 7.51 3.96 32.21
C ALA A 178 7.77 4.11 30.70
N VAL A 179 8.52 5.14 30.31
CA VAL A 179 8.89 5.39 28.90
C VAL A 179 9.72 4.24 28.32
N ARG A 180 10.67 3.70 29.09
CA ARG A 180 11.48 2.54 28.66
C ARG A 180 10.61 1.30 28.45
N ARG A 181 9.60 1.08 29.31
CA ARG A 181 8.67 -0.05 29.19
C ARG A 181 7.87 0.03 27.89
N GLU A 182 7.36 1.22 27.55
CA GLU A 182 6.60 1.43 26.31
C GLU A 182 7.48 1.28 25.07
N TRP A 183 8.73 1.76 25.10
CA TRP A 183 9.69 1.47 24.03
C TRP A 183 9.93 -0.02 23.83
N ARG A 184 10.10 -0.79 24.92
CA ARG A 184 10.29 -2.26 24.83
C ARG A 184 9.06 -2.94 24.22
N ARG A 185 7.85 -2.54 24.62
CA ARG A 185 6.60 -3.06 24.06
C ARG A 185 6.46 -2.73 22.59
N PHE A 186 6.73 -1.48 22.21
CA PHE A 186 6.73 -1.02 20.83
C PHE A 186 7.72 -1.82 19.97
N CYS A 187 8.97 -1.93 20.41
CA CYS A 187 10.00 -2.69 19.68
C CYS A 187 9.67 -4.18 19.58
N MET A 188 9.15 -4.79 20.65
CA MET A 188 8.77 -6.21 20.63
C MET A 188 7.59 -6.45 19.67
N ALA A 189 6.55 -5.61 19.72
CA ALA A 189 5.42 -5.69 18.81
C ALA A 189 5.85 -5.45 17.35
N ALA A 190 6.73 -4.47 17.12
CA ALA A 190 7.30 -4.20 15.80
C ALA A 190 8.04 -5.43 15.26
N LEU A 191 8.92 -6.04 16.05
CA LEU A 191 9.64 -7.25 15.65
C LEU A 191 8.70 -8.40 15.31
N VAL A 192 7.62 -8.59 16.08
CA VAL A 192 6.61 -9.61 15.78
C VAL A 192 5.92 -9.32 14.44
N VAL A 193 5.51 -8.07 14.20
CA VAL A 193 4.90 -7.67 12.92
C VAL A 193 5.86 -7.90 11.76
N LEU A 194 7.13 -7.53 11.90
CA LEU A 194 8.15 -7.73 10.87
C LEU A 194 8.44 -9.21 10.60
N ALA A 195 8.56 -10.02 11.66
CA ALA A 195 8.83 -11.45 11.54
C ALA A 195 7.65 -12.20 10.91
N ILE A 196 6.42 -11.93 11.34
CA ILE A 196 5.25 -12.58 10.75
C ILE A 196 4.99 -12.04 9.35
N GLY A 197 5.15 -10.73 9.12
CA GLY A 197 4.97 -10.11 7.81
C GLY A 197 5.96 -10.63 6.75
N SER A 198 7.19 -10.95 7.15
CA SER A 198 8.16 -11.61 6.27
C SER A 198 7.90 -13.10 6.06
N TRP A 199 7.30 -13.79 7.03
CA TRP A 199 6.99 -15.22 6.94
C TRP A 199 5.66 -15.53 6.24
N LEU A 200 4.68 -14.63 6.32
CA LEU A 200 3.34 -14.82 5.79
C LEU A 200 3.28 -15.17 4.29
N PRO A 201 4.10 -14.57 3.40
CA PRO A 201 4.10 -14.91 1.97
C PRO A 201 4.42 -16.39 1.72
N GLU A 202 5.35 -16.99 2.49
CA GLU A 202 5.71 -18.40 2.30
C GLU A 202 4.55 -19.35 2.61
N VAL A 203 3.76 -19.02 3.64
CA VAL A 203 2.55 -19.77 4.02
C VAL A 203 1.47 -19.59 2.96
N ALA A 204 1.30 -18.37 2.44
CA ALA A 204 0.35 -18.08 1.37
C ALA A 204 0.68 -18.85 0.08
N ASP A 205 1.95 -18.84 -0.36
CA ASP A 205 2.40 -19.59 -1.53
C ASP A 205 2.21 -21.10 -1.36
N GLY A 206 2.35 -21.60 -0.13
CA GLY A 206 2.05 -22.99 0.22
C GLY A 206 0.57 -23.32 0.08
N LEU A 207 -0.31 -22.39 0.49
CA LEU A 207 -1.75 -22.54 0.39
C LEU A 207 -2.23 -22.49 -1.07
N GLU A 208 -1.68 -21.59 -1.89
CA GLU A 208 -1.99 -21.48 -3.32
C GLU A 208 -1.61 -22.76 -4.08
N ARG A 209 -0.38 -23.27 -3.86
CA ARG A 209 0.09 -24.51 -4.47
C ARG A 209 -0.78 -25.70 -4.07
N ALA A 210 -1.12 -25.83 -2.78
CA ALA A 210 -1.99 -26.89 -2.30
C ALA A 210 -3.42 -26.77 -2.84
N GLY A 211 -3.95 -25.55 -2.95
CA GLY A 211 -5.27 -25.26 -3.51
C GLY A 211 -5.36 -25.59 -5.00
N SER A 212 -4.34 -25.20 -5.79
CA SER A 212 -4.24 -25.50 -7.21
C SER A 212 -4.20 -27.02 -7.47
N VAL A 213 -3.42 -27.78 -6.70
CA VAL A 213 -3.38 -29.25 -6.79
C VAL A 213 -4.73 -29.87 -6.40
N ALA A 214 -5.38 -29.37 -5.35
CA ALA A 214 -6.70 -29.87 -4.93
C ALA A 214 -7.82 -29.53 -5.94
N GLN A 215 -7.70 -28.43 -6.67
CA GLN A 215 -8.62 -28.06 -7.75
C GLN A 215 -8.36 -28.90 -9.00
N PHE A 216 -7.09 -29.12 -9.36
CA PHE A 216 -6.69 -29.99 -10.46
C PHE A 216 -7.17 -31.43 -10.25
N CYS A 217 -6.99 -32.01 -9.05
CA CYS A 217 -7.51 -33.35 -8.75
C CYS A 217 -9.04 -33.43 -8.82
N ARG A 218 -9.77 -32.38 -8.41
CA ARG A 218 -11.24 -32.35 -8.51
C ARG A 218 -11.75 -32.25 -9.95
N HIS A 219 -11.07 -31.51 -10.83
CA HIS A 219 -11.45 -31.42 -12.24
C HIS A 219 -10.94 -32.57 -13.11
N GLY A 220 -9.76 -33.12 -12.82
CA GLY A 220 -9.23 -34.30 -13.52
C GLY A 220 -10.07 -35.57 -13.31
N VAL A 221 -10.72 -35.70 -12.15
CA VAL A 221 -11.65 -36.82 -11.87
C VAL A 221 -12.98 -36.67 -12.62
N HIS A 222 -13.46 -35.44 -12.88
CA HIS A 222 -14.66 -35.22 -13.68
C HIS A 222 -14.42 -35.31 -15.19
N GLY A 223 -13.22 -34.98 -15.68
CA GLY A 223 -12.86 -35.13 -17.10
C GLY A 223 -12.60 -36.57 -17.55
N ALA A 224 -12.32 -37.50 -16.63
CA ALA A 224 -12.11 -38.91 -16.95
C ALA A 224 -13.42 -39.73 -17.04
N GLY A 225 -14.54 -39.20 -16.52
CA GLY A 225 -15.85 -39.87 -16.53
C GLY A 225 -16.59 -39.79 -17.86
N ASP A 226 -16.38 -38.73 -18.65
CA ASP A 226 -17.13 -38.50 -19.90
C ASP A 226 -16.48 -39.14 -21.14
N HIS A 227 -15.24 -39.59 -21.05
CA HIS A 227 -14.57 -40.30 -22.15
C HIS A 227 -14.78 -41.82 -22.11
N ALA A 228 -15.13 -42.41 -20.96
CA ALA A 228 -15.38 -43.85 -20.85
C ALA A 228 -16.79 -44.28 -21.32
N ALA A 229 -17.72 -43.34 -21.52
CA ALA A 229 -19.08 -43.63 -21.98
C ALA A 229 -19.28 -43.52 -23.51
N ARG A 230 -18.24 -43.13 -24.27
CA ARG A 230 -18.33 -42.95 -25.73
C ARG A 230 -17.56 -43.98 -26.58
N ASP A 231 -16.81 -44.89 -25.96
CA ASP A 231 -15.99 -45.88 -26.69
C ASP A 231 -16.64 -47.27 -26.78
N GLY A 232 -17.98 -47.29 -26.81
CA GLY A 232 -18.80 -48.47 -27.05
C GLY A 232 -19.43 -48.46 -28.44
N GLY A 233 -18.61 -48.61 -29.49
CA GLY A 233 -19.11 -48.99 -30.81
C GLY A 233 -18.58 -48.14 -31.96
N HIS A 234 -17.50 -48.59 -32.59
CA HIS A 234 -17.40 -48.84 -34.03
C HIS A 234 -15.95 -49.19 -34.38
N ARG A 235 -15.63 -50.49 -34.41
CA ARG A 235 -14.59 -50.98 -35.31
C ARG A 235 -15.23 -51.17 -36.68
N LEU A 236 -14.63 -50.61 -37.73
CA LEU A 236 -14.41 -51.27 -39.02
C LEU A 236 -13.54 -50.38 -39.93
N GLY A 237 -12.30 -50.83 -40.14
CA GLY A 237 -11.54 -50.81 -41.39
C GLY A 237 -11.30 -49.51 -42.17
N ALA A 238 -10.02 -49.11 -42.28
CA ALA A 238 -9.36 -48.88 -43.57
C ALA A 238 -7.84 -48.60 -43.36
N ALA A 239 -7.02 -49.27 -44.17
CA ALA A 239 -5.56 -49.18 -44.22
C ALA A 239 -5.09 -48.00 -45.13
N PRO A 240 -3.78 -47.73 -45.25
CA PRO A 240 -3.25 -46.37 -45.35
C PRO A 240 -2.94 -45.88 -46.79
N GLY A 241 -3.08 -44.57 -47.00
CA GLY A 241 -2.79 -43.87 -48.26
C GLY A 241 -1.74 -42.76 -48.10
N ARG A 242 -0.64 -42.95 -48.81
CA ARG A 242 0.53 -42.10 -49.08
C ARG A 242 0.31 -40.59 -49.34
N THR A 243 1.39 -39.85 -49.00
CA THR A 243 2.11 -38.79 -49.76
C THR A 243 1.79 -37.28 -49.65
N ARG A 244 2.89 -36.55 -49.40
CA ARG A 244 3.36 -35.22 -49.89
C ARG A 244 2.76 -33.97 -49.23
N HIS A 245 3.54 -33.17 -48.50
CA HIS A 245 4.59 -32.22 -48.93
C HIS A 245 3.99 -31.00 -49.65
N GLY A 246 4.06 -29.82 -49.00
CA GLY A 246 3.60 -28.56 -49.57
C GLY A 246 3.78 -27.39 -48.60
N ASP A 247 5.01 -26.90 -48.49
CA ASP A 247 5.32 -25.54 -48.04
C ASP A 247 4.54 -24.51 -48.85
N ARG A 248 4.10 -23.42 -48.20
CA ARG A 248 4.12 -22.03 -48.73
C ARG A 248 3.46 -21.03 -47.75
N GLN A 249 4.29 -20.29 -47.03
CA GLN A 249 4.19 -18.82 -46.92
C GLN A 249 4.84 -18.22 -48.20
N PRO A 250 4.56 -16.96 -48.67
CA PRO A 250 4.79 -15.74 -47.87
C PRO A 250 4.00 -14.44 -48.24
N ALA A 251 4.29 -13.38 -47.46
CA ALA A 251 4.43 -11.96 -47.84
C ALA A 251 3.23 -10.97 -47.89
N GLY A 252 3.50 -9.74 -47.41
CA GLY A 252 2.89 -8.47 -47.88
C GLY A 252 2.09 -7.68 -46.84
N GLN A 253 2.66 -6.73 -46.08
CA GLN A 253 2.77 -5.27 -46.34
C GLN A 253 1.57 -4.40 -45.85
N GLN A 254 1.89 -3.42 -44.97
CA GLN A 254 1.15 -2.18 -44.57
C GLN A 254 0.95 -1.20 -45.75
N PRO A 255 0.43 0.07 -45.64
CA PRO A 255 -0.27 0.85 -44.57
C PRO A 255 -1.52 1.67 -45.07
N LEU A 256 -2.29 2.34 -44.20
CA LEU A 256 -2.85 3.70 -44.48
C LEU A 256 -3.48 4.38 -43.22
N GLN A 257 -3.03 5.61 -42.94
CA GLN A 257 -3.69 6.68 -42.16
C GLN A 257 -4.48 7.59 -43.14
N PRO A 258 -5.08 8.76 -42.75
CA PRO A 258 -5.64 9.27 -41.48
C PRO A 258 -7.08 9.80 -41.66
N ASP A 259 -7.74 10.29 -40.60
CA ASP A 259 -8.63 11.46 -40.76
C ASP A 259 -8.94 12.18 -39.42
N HIS A 260 -8.84 13.51 -39.48
CA HIS A 260 -9.25 14.51 -38.50
C HIS A 260 -9.87 15.64 -39.34
N PRO A 261 -10.92 16.39 -38.91
CA PRO A 261 -10.62 17.62 -38.14
C PRO A 261 -11.77 18.22 -37.28
N ARG A 262 -11.38 19.12 -36.34
CA ARG A 262 -12.00 20.42 -35.96
C ARG A 262 -13.43 20.45 -35.37
N ASP A 263 -13.87 21.35 -34.48
CA ASP A 263 -13.38 22.56 -33.80
C ASP A 263 -14.56 23.02 -32.91
N ARG A 264 -14.32 23.58 -31.72
CA ARG A 264 -15.00 24.80 -31.22
C ARG A 264 -14.54 25.20 -29.80
N ARG A 265 -13.63 26.18 -29.78
CA ARG A 265 -13.71 27.48 -29.07
C ARG A 265 -14.20 27.54 -27.59
N ARG A 266 -13.23 27.76 -26.67
CA ARG A 266 -13.03 28.82 -25.61
C ARG A 266 -14.21 29.76 -25.23
N PRO A 267 -14.20 30.58 -24.13
CA PRO A 267 -13.15 30.85 -23.10
C PRO A 267 -13.63 31.09 -21.61
N THR A 268 -12.63 31.32 -20.73
CA THR A 268 -12.55 32.33 -19.63
C THR A 268 -13.20 32.20 -18.24
N CYS A 269 -12.34 32.49 -17.25
CA CYS A 269 -12.56 33.26 -16.01
C CYS A 269 -13.35 32.63 -14.84
N GLN A 270 -12.65 32.25 -13.77
CA GLN A 270 -12.69 33.02 -12.51
C GLN A 270 -11.58 32.59 -11.53
N ALA A 271 -10.74 33.57 -11.22
CA ALA A 271 -9.87 33.62 -10.06
C ALA A 271 -10.65 34.14 -8.84
N ARG A 272 -10.04 33.99 -7.64
CA ARG A 272 -10.41 34.52 -6.30
C ARG A 272 -11.42 33.67 -5.52
N CYS A 273 -11.32 33.44 -4.22
CA CYS A 273 -10.40 33.85 -3.16
C CYS A 273 -10.71 32.98 -1.93
N LEU A 274 -9.68 32.44 -1.26
CA LEU A 274 -9.67 32.30 0.20
C LEU A 274 -9.22 33.66 0.77
N PRO A 275 -9.70 34.13 1.96
CA PRO A 275 -9.52 33.43 3.23
C PRO A 275 -10.63 33.62 4.28
N THR A 276 -11.05 32.54 4.93
CA THR A 276 -11.81 32.59 6.21
C THR A 276 -10.96 32.01 7.33
N CYS A 277 -10.00 32.82 7.79
CA CYS A 277 -9.22 32.59 9.01
C CYS A 277 -9.14 33.90 9.81
N ARG A 278 -10.30 34.42 10.26
CA ARG A 278 -10.36 35.45 11.30
C ARG A 278 -11.79 35.64 11.81
N ALA A 279 -12.22 34.85 12.79
CA ALA A 279 -13.25 35.23 13.77
C ALA A 279 -13.56 34.06 14.71
N ARG A 280 -12.88 33.99 15.86
CA ARG A 280 -13.45 33.58 17.16
C ARG A 280 -12.36 33.63 18.24
N MET A 281 -12.21 34.79 18.86
CA MET A 281 -11.71 34.91 20.23
C MET A 281 -12.83 35.52 21.07
N PRO A 282 -13.32 34.86 22.13
CA PRO A 282 -14.14 35.52 23.14
C PRO A 282 -13.25 36.27 24.15
N ALA A 283 -13.68 37.49 24.46
CA ALA A 283 -13.03 38.45 25.35
C ALA A 283 -12.94 37.96 26.82
N ARG A 284 -11.84 38.32 27.50
CA ARG A 284 -11.70 38.18 28.96
C ARG A 284 -12.53 39.25 29.69
N PRO A 285 -13.22 38.93 30.80
CA PRO A 285 -13.81 39.95 31.68
C PRO A 285 -12.77 40.61 32.60
N PRO A 286 -13.02 41.86 33.05
CA PRO A 286 -12.08 42.65 33.85
C PRO A 286 -12.07 42.25 35.35
N PRO A 287 -10.99 42.58 36.08
CA PRO A 287 -10.82 42.18 37.48
C PRO A 287 -11.71 42.98 38.44
N ARG A 288 -12.20 42.32 39.49
CA ARG A 288 -12.71 42.89 40.73
C ARG A 288 -12.00 42.22 41.89
#